data_AF-A0A938V2N9-F1
#
_entry.id   AF-A0A938V2N9-F1
#
_cell.length_a   1.000
_cell.length_b   1.000
_cell.length_c   1.000
_cell.angle_alpha   90.00
_cell.angle_beta   90.00
_cell.angle_gamma   90.00
#
_symmetry.space_group_name_H-M   'P 1'
#
loop_
_entity.id
_entity.type
_entity.pdbx_description
1 polymer ?
#
loop_
_entity_poly.entity_id
_entity_poly.type
_entity_poly.pdbx_seq_one_letter_code
_entity_poly.pdbx_strand_id
1 'polypeptide(L)'
;MMIGRTVGVFLLVAALLAWGIPTARAEECVPKDADGDGVTTCAQPPDCNDAEYFVNPGAIEVCNQVDDDCDGKTDEGFDQDGDGFTTCVPPLDCDDGDKTIFPGAQEKCNGKDDDCDTLIDDVTDQDQDGWDSCADCDDKDATAFPEGIEVCDGKDNDCDGKIDEGFDLDGDGYSVCGVQADCNDFAADVHPQAEETCDGVDNDCNGLVDDVKDSDGDGVTVCDGDCDDGAADIHPGAEELCDEKDNDCNGVIDDAVDADFDGYDVCTDCDDSNPEIRPDAPELCDDKDNDCDGKTDEVADGDKDGYDLCEDCNDADKEVFPGAFEKCDGKDNDCNGLVDEGKDEDKDGYTACSGDCNDTNPKIHPGAFELCDGKDNDCSGKVDDPPDQDGDGVRSCKGDCNDFDPDVNPKAEEVADGKDNDCDGLVDEGLVEPPLIPPVDAAGVDLWDEDAHGNSLPKVEPEPTGSGGGCSAGATAAGNGGTGPMSAGLLAVLAVLLLGGARRLGREGRADHEGHRTNRTGTHAWGWGLGLILVVLLAARGG
;
A
#
# COMPACT_ATOMS: atom_id res chain seq x y z
N MET A 1 -15.54 -73.75 -48.25
CA MET A 1 -16.64 -73.94 -49.22
C MET A 1 -16.05 -74.03 -50.63
N MET A 2 -15.60 -75.22 -51.04
CA MET A 2 -15.35 -75.53 -52.46
C MET A 2 -15.92 -76.92 -52.74
N ILE A 3 -16.75 -77.02 -53.77
CA ILE A 3 -17.59 -78.18 -54.03
C ILE A 3 -17.15 -78.81 -55.35
N GLY A 4 -16.67 -80.05 -55.24
CA GLY A 4 -16.88 -81.12 -56.21
C GLY A 4 -16.22 -81.03 -57.58
N ARG A 5 -15.71 -82.18 -58.03
CA ARG A 5 -16.20 -82.81 -59.27
C ARG A 5 -15.71 -84.25 -59.42
N THR A 6 -16.63 -85.18 -59.20
CA THR A 6 -16.57 -86.56 -59.71
C THR A 6 -17.96 -86.95 -60.23
N VAL A 7 -18.05 -88.16 -60.80
CA VAL A 7 -19.23 -88.82 -61.39
C VAL A 7 -19.45 -88.56 -62.88
N GLY A 8 -19.03 -89.55 -63.67
CA GLY A 8 -19.21 -89.65 -65.13
C GLY A 8 -19.71 -91.03 -65.56
N VAL A 9 -20.91 -91.39 -65.10
CA VAL A 9 -21.90 -92.27 -65.78
C VAL A 9 -21.59 -93.78 -66.00
N PHE A 10 -22.51 -94.57 -65.45
CA PHE A 10 -22.84 -95.98 -65.70
C PHE A 10 -22.99 -96.39 -67.18
N LEU A 11 -22.70 -97.66 -67.53
CA LEU A 11 -23.64 -98.72 -67.99
C LEU A 11 -22.84 -99.84 -68.71
N LEU A 12 -22.82 -101.10 -68.26
CA LEU A 12 -23.85 -102.17 -68.23
C LEU A 12 -24.00 -103.01 -69.53
N VAL A 13 -23.92 -104.34 -69.35
CA VAL A 13 -24.37 -105.45 -70.22
C VAL A 13 -23.46 -105.89 -71.40
N ALA A 14 -22.78 -107.02 -71.15
CA ALA A 14 -22.66 -108.24 -71.95
C ALA A 14 -23.30 -108.31 -73.37
N ALA A 15 -22.84 -109.12 -74.32
CA ALA A 15 -21.61 -109.88 -74.50
C ALA A 15 -21.67 -110.46 -75.93
N LEU A 16 -20.54 -110.83 -76.54
CA LEU A 16 -20.32 -112.10 -77.26
C LEU A 16 -19.06 -112.06 -78.14
N LEU A 17 -18.26 -113.12 -78.00
CA LEU A 17 -17.45 -113.77 -79.03
C LEU A 17 -16.24 -113.02 -79.62
N ALA A 18 -15.09 -113.39 -79.05
CA ALA A 18 -13.90 -113.86 -79.74
C ALA A 18 -13.24 -112.94 -80.81
N TRP A 19 -11.97 -112.63 -80.59
CA TRP A 19 -10.85 -113.38 -81.19
C TRP A 19 -9.68 -113.37 -80.18
N GLY A 20 -8.82 -114.40 -80.21
CA GLY A 20 -7.82 -114.60 -79.16
C GLY A 20 -6.59 -113.71 -79.28
N ILE A 21 -6.21 -113.07 -78.18
CA ILE A 21 -4.87 -112.56 -77.90
C ILE A 21 -4.46 -113.22 -76.57
N PRO A 22 -3.25 -113.80 -76.44
CA PRO A 22 -2.90 -114.62 -75.28
C PRO A 22 -2.82 -113.79 -74.01
N THR A 23 -3.37 -114.32 -72.92
CA THR A 23 -3.04 -113.86 -71.56
C THR A 23 -1.55 -114.05 -71.33
N ALA A 24 -0.82 -112.95 -71.15
CA ALA A 24 0.48 -113.02 -70.49
C ALA A 24 0.25 -113.63 -69.11
N ARG A 25 0.90 -114.77 -68.86
CA ARG A 25 0.88 -115.44 -67.57
C ARG A 25 1.59 -114.52 -66.58
N ALA A 26 0.91 -114.10 -65.51
CA ALA A 26 1.58 -113.54 -64.36
C ALA A 26 2.58 -114.60 -63.87
N GLU A 27 3.86 -114.23 -63.78
CA GLU A 27 4.81 -115.03 -63.03
C GLU A 27 4.38 -114.97 -61.57
N GLU A 28 4.09 -116.14 -60.99
CA GLU A 28 3.81 -116.25 -59.55
C GLU A 28 5.07 -115.77 -58.82
N CYS A 29 4.92 -114.76 -57.97
CA CYS A 29 5.97 -114.40 -57.02
C CYS A 29 6.29 -115.67 -56.21
N VAL A 30 7.54 -116.12 -56.26
CA VAL A 30 7.95 -117.38 -55.63
C VAL A 30 8.30 -117.05 -54.19
N PRO A 31 7.48 -117.41 -53.18
CA PRO A 31 7.82 -117.15 -51.79
C PRO A 31 9.05 -117.98 -51.44
N LYS A 32 10.16 -117.29 -51.29
CA LYS A 32 11.37 -117.77 -50.65
C LYS A 32 11.59 -116.82 -49.48
N ASP A 33 11.83 -117.44 -48.34
CA ASP A 33 12.24 -116.87 -47.07
C ASP A 33 13.71 -117.29 -46.94
N ALA A 34 14.66 -116.35 -47.00
CA ALA A 34 16.08 -116.69 -47.10
C ALA A 34 16.88 -116.58 -45.79
N ASP A 35 16.44 -115.73 -44.87
CA ASP A 35 17.01 -115.55 -43.52
C ASP A 35 16.27 -116.37 -42.45
N GLY A 36 15.00 -116.73 -42.67
CA GLY A 36 14.21 -117.61 -41.84
C GLY A 36 13.26 -116.91 -40.86
N ASP A 37 12.93 -115.64 -41.05
CA ASP A 37 12.02 -114.90 -40.16
C ASP A 37 10.52 -115.27 -40.31
N GLY A 38 10.15 -115.86 -41.46
CA GLY A 38 8.79 -116.30 -41.78
C GLY A 38 7.97 -115.32 -42.63
N VAL A 39 8.54 -114.17 -43.01
CA VAL A 39 8.07 -113.25 -44.04
C VAL A 39 8.79 -113.58 -45.36
N THR A 40 8.45 -112.91 -46.45
CA THR A 40 9.11 -113.06 -47.77
C THR A 40 8.95 -111.78 -48.57
N THR A 41 9.83 -111.57 -49.56
CA THR A 41 9.64 -110.54 -50.62
C THR A 41 8.26 -110.57 -51.32
N CYS A 42 7.50 -111.66 -51.20
CA CYS A 42 6.15 -111.84 -51.77
C CYS A 42 5.01 -111.63 -50.76
N ALA A 43 5.31 -111.36 -49.49
CA ALA A 43 4.32 -111.11 -48.44
C ALA A 43 3.63 -109.74 -48.63
N GLN A 44 2.60 -109.45 -47.84
CA GLN A 44 1.90 -108.15 -47.84
C GLN A 44 1.63 -107.73 -46.37
N PRO A 45 2.43 -106.81 -45.79
CA PRO A 45 3.56 -106.10 -46.41
C PRO A 45 4.68 -107.06 -46.83
N PRO A 46 5.46 -106.73 -47.87
CA PRO A 46 6.61 -107.53 -48.28
C PRO A 46 7.78 -107.29 -47.34
N ASP A 47 8.60 -108.33 -47.17
CA ASP A 47 9.97 -108.19 -46.65
C ASP A 47 10.79 -107.30 -47.60
N CYS A 48 11.46 -106.29 -47.03
CA CYS A 48 12.28 -105.32 -47.73
C CYS A 48 13.77 -105.73 -47.83
N ASN A 49 14.24 -106.70 -47.04
CA ASN A 49 15.59 -107.26 -47.08
C ASN A 49 15.67 -108.73 -46.62
N ASP A 50 15.14 -109.63 -47.47
CA ASP A 50 15.12 -111.12 -47.47
C ASP A 50 16.53 -111.77 -47.43
N ALA A 51 17.36 -111.28 -46.52
CA ALA A 51 18.74 -111.65 -46.23
C ALA A 51 19.15 -111.29 -44.78
N GLU A 52 18.41 -110.41 -44.09
CA GLU A 52 18.68 -109.94 -42.73
C GLU A 52 17.45 -110.17 -41.83
N TYR A 53 17.53 -111.18 -40.96
CA TYR A 53 16.47 -111.69 -40.06
C TYR A 53 15.73 -110.65 -39.18
N PHE A 54 16.25 -109.43 -39.05
CA PHE A 54 15.67 -108.36 -38.24
C PHE A 54 15.00 -107.25 -39.07
N VAL A 55 15.06 -107.32 -40.40
CA VAL A 55 14.54 -106.31 -41.33
C VAL A 55 13.29 -106.86 -42.00
N ASN A 56 12.14 -106.76 -41.32
CA ASN A 56 10.88 -107.32 -41.79
C ASN A 56 9.62 -106.59 -41.26
N PRO A 57 8.48 -106.70 -41.98
CA PRO A 57 7.17 -106.19 -41.61
C PRO A 57 6.77 -106.30 -40.13
N GLY A 58 6.95 -105.21 -39.38
CA GLY A 58 6.63 -105.12 -37.95
C GLY A 58 7.74 -105.59 -37.01
N ALA A 59 9.00 -105.52 -37.43
CA ALA A 59 10.15 -105.47 -36.55
C ALA A 59 10.11 -104.23 -35.62
N ILE A 60 11.18 -104.01 -34.87
CA ILE A 60 11.36 -102.80 -34.05
C ILE A 60 12.54 -102.06 -34.65
N GLU A 61 12.33 -100.81 -35.07
CA GLU A 61 13.39 -99.91 -35.51
C GLU A 61 14.54 -99.86 -34.49
N VAL A 62 15.77 -100.06 -34.96
CA VAL A 62 16.99 -99.91 -34.19
C VAL A 62 17.89 -98.94 -34.93
N CYS A 63 18.10 -97.74 -34.39
CA CYS A 63 18.76 -96.68 -35.16
C CYS A 63 20.10 -97.09 -35.82
N ASN A 64 20.02 -97.34 -37.13
CA ASN A 64 21.06 -98.00 -37.93
C ASN A 64 21.06 -97.55 -39.41
N GLN A 65 20.10 -96.69 -39.82
CA GLN A 65 19.85 -96.22 -41.19
C GLN A 65 19.28 -97.30 -42.13
N VAL A 66 18.50 -98.23 -41.59
CA VAL A 66 17.68 -99.21 -42.33
C VAL A 66 16.23 -99.08 -41.85
N ASP A 67 15.31 -99.20 -42.81
CA ASP A 67 13.87 -99.43 -42.63
C ASP A 67 13.70 -100.85 -42.06
N ASP A 68 13.88 -101.04 -40.74
CA ASP A 68 13.87 -102.38 -40.12
C ASP A 68 12.45 -102.98 -40.14
N ASP A 69 11.40 -102.17 -39.97
CA ASP A 69 9.99 -102.60 -39.93
C ASP A 69 9.33 -102.67 -41.33
N CYS A 70 10.02 -102.22 -42.37
CA CYS A 70 9.59 -102.20 -43.78
C CYS A 70 8.31 -101.37 -44.07
N ASP A 71 7.94 -100.36 -43.26
CA ASP A 71 6.82 -99.46 -43.57
C ASP A 71 7.14 -98.35 -44.58
N GLY A 72 8.42 -98.14 -44.90
CA GLY A 72 8.90 -97.13 -45.85
C GLY A 72 9.39 -95.83 -45.21
N LYS A 73 9.60 -95.81 -43.89
CA LYS A 73 10.42 -94.83 -43.17
C LYS A 73 11.73 -95.51 -42.72
N THR A 74 12.56 -94.83 -41.94
CA THR A 74 13.87 -95.33 -41.55
C THR A 74 14.22 -94.67 -40.23
N ASP A 75 14.54 -95.47 -39.22
CA ASP A 75 14.82 -95.02 -37.86
C ASP A 75 13.70 -94.12 -37.28
N GLU A 76 12.40 -94.38 -37.55
CA GLU A 76 11.35 -93.55 -36.93
C GLU A 76 11.10 -93.89 -35.45
N GLY A 77 10.62 -92.88 -34.71
CA GLY A 77 10.47 -92.98 -33.25
C GLY A 77 11.74 -92.63 -32.47
N PHE A 78 12.80 -92.21 -33.18
CA PHE A 78 14.03 -91.61 -32.64
C PHE A 78 14.09 -90.07 -32.86
N ASP A 79 12.94 -89.46 -33.13
CA ASP A 79 12.67 -88.01 -33.15
C ASP A 79 11.41 -87.85 -32.27
N GLN A 80 11.60 -87.66 -30.96
CA GLN A 80 10.50 -87.70 -29.98
C GLN A 80 9.73 -86.36 -29.92
N ASP A 81 10.34 -85.22 -30.26
CA ASP A 81 9.70 -83.91 -30.21
C ASP A 81 9.24 -83.35 -31.57
N GLY A 82 9.74 -83.89 -32.68
CA GLY A 82 9.29 -83.64 -34.05
C GLY A 82 9.98 -82.49 -34.78
N ASP A 83 11.24 -82.16 -34.44
CA ASP A 83 11.99 -81.10 -35.11
C ASP A 83 12.75 -81.55 -36.38
N GLY A 84 12.97 -82.87 -36.52
CA GLY A 84 13.61 -83.51 -37.68
C GLY A 84 15.09 -83.86 -37.50
N PHE A 85 15.66 -83.66 -36.31
CA PHE A 85 16.93 -84.25 -35.89
C PHE A 85 16.67 -85.50 -35.02
N THR A 86 17.73 -86.25 -34.69
CA THR A 86 17.61 -87.49 -33.90
C THR A 86 18.84 -87.69 -33.01
N THR A 87 18.67 -88.33 -31.86
CA THR A 87 19.77 -88.76 -30.96
C THR A 87 20.69 -89.85 -31.51
N CYS A 88 20.67 -90.15 -32.82
CA CYS A 88 21.45 -91.27 -33.37
C CYS A 88 21.89 -91.14 -34.85
N VAL A 89 21.25 -90.30 -35.67
CA VAL A 89 21.69 -90.01 -37.06
C VAL A 89 22.36 -88.65 -37.12
N PRO A 90 23.67 -88.54 -37.49
CA PRO A 90 24.34 -87.25 -37.62
C PRO A 90 23.73 -86.36 -38.73
N PRO A 91 23.55 -85.05 -38.50
CA PRO A 91 23.93 -84.30 -37.30
C PRO A 91 23.02 -84.62 -36.10
N LEU A 92 23.67 -84.81 -34.95
CA LEU A 92 23.13 -85.47 -33.76
C LEU A 92 22.37 -84.49 -32.86
N ASP A 93 21.12 -84.79 -32.54
CA ASP A 93 20.39 -84.11 -31.48
C ASP A 93 20.95 -84.50 -30.09
N CYS A 94 21.10 -83.51 -29.22
CA CYS A 94 21.59 -83.62 -27.86
C CYS A 94 20.48 -83.61 -26.78
N ASP A 95 19.22 -83.24 -27.10
CA ASP A 95 18.04 -83.33 -26.22
C ASP A 95 16.72 -83.57 -26.99
N ASP A 96 16.55 -84.79 -27.55
CA ASP A 96 15.36 -85.37 -28.26
C ASP A 96 13.97 -85.09 -27.65
N GLY A 97 13.91 -84.51 -26.45
CA GLY A 97 12.68 -84.10 -25.78
C GLY A 97 12.34 -82.62 -25.90
N ASP A 98 13.20 -81.80 -26.52
CA ASP A 98 13.12 -80.34 -26.56
C ASP A 98 13.62 -79.76 -27.90
N LYS A 99 12.74 -79.83 -28.91
CA LYS A 99 12.72 -79.18 -30.25
C LYS A 99 13.21 -77.73 -30.41
N THR A 100 13.75 -77.13 -29.36
CA THR A 100 14.47 -75.85 -29.38
C THR A 100 15.98 -76.03 -29.26
N ILE A 101 16.43 -77.29 -29.13
CA ILE A 101 17.79 -77.77 -29.02
C ILE A 101 18.01 -78.73 -30.19
N PHE A 102 18.87 -78.36 -31.11
CA PHE A 102 19.20 -79.18 -32.28
C PHE A 102 20.42 -78.62 -33.01
N PRO A 103 21.13 -79.45 -33.80
CA PRO A 103 22.23 -79.04 -34.65
C PRO A 103 22.04 -77.73 -35.43
N GLY A 104 22.70 -76.65 -34.98
CA GLY A 104 22.61 -75.32 -35.57
C GLY A 104 21.32 -74.56 -35.26
N ALA A 105 20.74 -74.77 -34.08
CA ALA A 105 19.83 -73.83 -33.43
C ALA A 105 20.53 -72.48 -33.16
N GLN A 106 19.84 -71.57 -32.47
CA GLN A 106 20.46 -70.36 -31.94
C GLN A 106 20.58 -70.51 -30.43
N GLU A 107 21.81 -70.42 -29.93
CA GLU A 107 22.13 -70.33 -28.50
C GLU A 107 21.30 -69.26 -27.79
N LYS A 108 20.80 -69.64 -26.62
CA LYS A 108 20.12 -68.78 -25.65
C LYS A 108 20.72 -69.06 -24.29
N CYS A 109 21.05 -68.01 -23.57
CA CYS A 109 21.56 -67.99 -22.20
C CYS A 109 20.67 -68.75 -21.19
N ASN A 110 20.75 -70.07 -21.20
CA ASN A 110 19.86 -70.98 -20.49
C ASN A 110 20.58 -72.16 -19.82
N GLY A 111 21.89 -72.27 -20.01
CA GLY A 111 22.73 -73.32 -19.41
C GLY A 111 22.66 -74.64 -20.15
N LYS A 112 22.25 -74.61 -21.43
CA LYS A 112 22.21 -75.75 -22.33
C LYS A 112 23.03 -75.42 -23.58
N ASP A 113 23.55 -76.48 -24.20
CA ASP A 113 24.07 -76.50 -25.57
C ASP A 113 22.81 -76.58 -26.46
N ASP A 114 22.30 -75.45 -26.95
CA ASP A 114 21.08 -75.42 -27.78
C ASP A 114 21.40 -75.88 -29.21
N ASP A 115 22.59 -75.56 -29.75
CA ASP A 115 22.97 -75.84 -31.12
C ASP A 115 23.72 -77.17 -31.33
N CYS A 116 23.96 -77.92 -30.25
CA CYS A 116 24.63 -79.22 -30.17
C CYS A 116 26.09 -79.25 -30.70
N ASP A 117 26.82 -78.12 -30.69
CA ASP A 117 28.24 -78.06 -31.09
C ASP A 117 29.26 -78.41 -29.99
N THR A 118 28.80 -78.64 -28.75
CA THR A 118 29.55 -78.89 -27.50
C THR A 118 30.05 -77.67 -26.72
N LEU A 119 29.78 -76.46 -27.20
CA LEU A 119 29.82 -75.25 -26.40
C LEU A 119 28.47 -75.06 -25.68
N ILE A 120 28.41 -74.17 -24.69
CA ILE A 120 27.19 -73.92 -23.91
C ILE A 120 27.04 -72.40 -23.82
N ASP A 121 25.89 -71.89 -24.23
CA ASP A 121 25.56 -70.46 -24.22
C ASP A 121 26.60 -69.61 -25.00
N ASP A 122 27.18 -70.09 -26.12
CA ASP A 122 28.31 -69.45 -26.83
C ASP A 122 27.93 -68.25 -27.73
N VAL A 123 27.03 -67.41 -27.21
CA VAL A 123 26.59 -66.19 -27.87
C VAL A 123 27.75 -65.21 -28.11
N THR A 124 27.60 -64.36 -29.13
CA THR A 124 28.68 -63.46 -29.58
C THR A 124 28.58 -62.08 -28.92
N ASP A 125 29.61 -61.72 -28.17
CA ASP A 125 30.01 -60.35 -27.81
C ASP A 125 30.00 -59.44 -29.06
N GLN A 126 29.00 -58.56 -29.16
CA GLN A 126 28.73 -57.74 -30.35
C GLN A 126 29.50 -56.41 -30.39
N ASP A 127 29.82 -55.81 -29.24
CA ASP A 127 30.49 -54.50 -29.14
C ASP A 127 31.97 -54.54 -28.71
N GLN A 128 32.44 -55.70 -28.25
CA GLN A 128 33.82 -56.09 -27.95
C GLN A 128 34.39 -55.56 -26.63
N ASP A 129 33.55 -55.43 -25.61
CA ASP A 129 33.96 -55.08 -24.25
C ASP A 129 34.53 -56.27 -23.44
N GLY A 130 34.18 -57.50 -23.83
CA GLY A 130 34.62 -58.76 -23.21
C GLY A 130 33.53 -59.50 -22.42
N TRP A 131 32.32 -58.98 -22.37
CA TRP A 131 31.10 -59.67 -21.97
C TRP A 131 30.28 -60.04 -23.21
N ASP A 132 29.37 -60.99 -23.03
CA ASP A 132 28.48 -61.46 -24.08
C ASP A 132 27.03 -61.27 -23.64
N SER A 133 26.07 -61.38 -24.58
CA SER A 133 24.64 -61.18 -24.32
C SER A 133 23.98 -62.06 -23.23
N CYS A 134 24.72 -62.97 -22.56
CA CYS A 134 24.26 -63.68 -21.37
C CYS A 134 24.60 -62.98 -20.04
N ALA A 135 25.61 -62.12 -20.03
CA ALA A 135 26.04 -61.35 -18.87
C ALA A 135 25.79 -59.84 -19.06
N ASP A 136 25.85 -59.37 -20.29
CA ASP A 136 25.60 -58.00 -20.72
C ASP A 136 24.08 -57.71 -20.83
N CYS A 137 23.67 -56.50 -20.41
CA CYS A 137 22.28 -56.03 -20.43
C CYS A 137 21.88 -55.24 -21.71
N ASP A 138 22.83 -54.69 -22.48
CA ASP A 138 22.68 -54.32 -23.90
C ASP A 138 24.01 -54.48 -24.65
N ASP A 139 24.26 -55.71 -25.13
CA ASP A 139 25.37 -56.25 -25.97
C ASP A 139 25.67 -55.48 -27.28
N LYS A 140 25.22 -54.22 -27.39
CA LYS A 140 25.57 -53.26 -28.44
C LYS A 140 26.17 -51.96 -27.88
N ASP A 141 26.27 -51.82 -26.56
CA ASP A 141 26.81 -50.66 -25.85
C ASP A 141 27.87 -51.13 -24.83
N ALA A 142 29.14 -51.08 -25.24
CA ALA A 142 30.35 -51.38 -24.46
C ALA A 142 30.58 -50.50 -23.19
N THR A 143 29.52 -49.86 -22.71
CA THR A 143 29.43 -49.14 -21.43
C THR A 143 28.35 -49.72 -20.51
N ALA A 144 27.66 -50.81 -20.89
CA ALA A 144 26.59 -51.45 -20.15
C ALA A 144 26.93 -52.90 -19.81
N PHE A 145 27.72 -53.12 -18.77
CA PHE A 145 28.27 -54.45 -18.44
C PHE A 145 28.43 -54.69 -16.94
N PRO A 146 28.48 -55.96 -16.47
CA PRO A 146 28.66 -56.29 -15.06
C PRO A 146 29.90 -55.65 -14.42
N GLU A 147 29.70 -54.95 -13.29
CA GLU A 147 30.72 -54.09 -12.63
C GLU A 147 31.15 -52.85 -13.44
N GLY A 148 30.28 -52.38 -14.34
CA GLY A 148 30.37 -51.08 -15.00
C GLY A 148 30.35 -49.89 -14.04
N ILE A 149 30.38 -48.67 -14.60
CA ILE A 149 30.25 -47.44 -13.83
C ILE A 149 29.02 -46.69 -14.37
N GLU A 150 28.01 -46.57 -13.53
CA GLU A 150 26.82 -45.75 -13.76
C GLU A 150 27.20 -44.33 -14.22
N VAL A 151 26.48 -43.83 -15.22
CA VAL A 151 26.54 -42.46 -15.72
C VAL A 151 25.11 -42.00 -15.98
N CYS A 152 24.78 -40.73 -15.69
CA CYS A 152 23.45 -40.15 -15.93
C CYS A 152 23.02 -40.16 -17.42
N ASP A 153 22.68 -41.31 -17.97
CA ASP A 153 22.23 -41.49 -19.35
C ASP A 153 20.92 -42.28 -19.48
N GLY A 154 20.37 -42.75 -18.35
CA GLY A 154 19.09 -43.45 -18.28
C GLY A 154 19.17 -44.93 -18.65
N LYS A 155 20.36 -45.52 -18.59
CA LYS A 155 20.61 -46.96 -18.74
C LYS A 155 21.10 -47.57 -17.42
N ASP A 156 21.09 -48.90 -17.42
CA ASP A 156 21.74 -49.75 -16.43
C ASP A 156 23.15 -50.01 -17.00
N ASN A 157 24.17 -49.30 -16.50
CA ASN A 157 25.54 -49.40 -17.01
C ASN A 157 26.36 -50.49 -16.31
N ASP A 158 25.98 -50.86 -15.08
CA ASP A 158 26.64 -51.92 -14.29
C ASP A 158 25.91 -53.28 -14.33
N CYS A 159 24.76 -53.34 -15.00
CA CYS A 159 23.87 -54.49 -15.20
C CYS A 159 23.34 -55.13 -13.90
N ASP A 160 23.24 -54.39 -12.77
CA ASP A 160 22.67 -54.93 -11.53
C ASP A 160 21.13 -54.88 -11.46
N GLY A 161 20.47 -54.22 -12.42
CA GLY A 161 19.02 -54.09 -12.52
C GLY A 161 18.45 -52.80 -11.92
N LYS A 162 19.31 -51.83 -11.56
CA LYS A 162 18.95 -50.44 -11.29
C LYS A 162 19.41 -49.55 -12.47
N ILE A 163 19.11 -48.26 -12.40
CA ILE A 163 19.38 -47.28 -13.46
C ILE A 163 19.80 -46.00 -12.75
N ASP A 164 20.94 -45.43 -13.15
CA ASP A 164 21.46 -44.17 -12.64
C ASP A 164 21.55 -44.13 -11.08
N GLU A 165 21.98 -45.20 -10.39
CA GLU A 165 22.14 -45.14 -8.93
C GLU A 165 23.54 -44.69 -8.44
N GLY A 166 23.64 -44.40 -7.15
CA GLY A 166 24.87 -43.86 -6.53
C GLY A 166 25.05 -42.35 -6.73
N PHE A 167 24.08 -41.71 -7.35
CA PHE A 167 23.97 -40.26 -7.61
C PHE A 167 23.00 -39.56 -6.66
N ASP A 168 22.88 -40.06 -5.44
CA ASP A 168 22.15 -39.54 -4.27
C ASP A 168 23.06 -39.84 -3.06
N LEU A 169 24.00 -38.93 -2.76
CA LEU A 169 25.07 -39.14 -1.79
C LEU A 169 24.71 -38.68 -0.37
N ASP A 170 23.74 -37.78 -0.21
CA ASP A 170 23.24 -37.35 1.10
C ASP A 170 21.97 -38.09 1.58
N GLY A 171 21.22 -38.70 0.66
CA GLY A 171 20.10 -39.59 0.96
C GLY A 171 18.73 -38.91 1.05
N ASP A 172 18.53 -37.75 0.43
CA ASP A 172 17.26 -37.04 0.42
C ASP A 172 16.21 -37.62 -0.57
N GLY A 173 16.68 -38.42 -1.55
CA GLY A 173 15.87 -39.07 -2.56
C GLY A 173 15.74 -38.33 -3.89
N TYR A 174 16.46 -37.22 -4.07
CA TYR A 174 16.75 -36.58 -5.35
C TYR A 174 18.12 -37.03 -5.86
N SER A 175 18.36 -36.82 -7.14
CA SER A 175 19.61 -37.21 -7.77
C SER A 175 20.11 -36.12 -8.70
N VAL A 176 21.43 -36.00 -8.82
CA VAL A 176 22.07 -35.17 -9.85
C VAL A 176 21.75 -35.60 -11.29
N CYS A 177 21.15 -36.78 -11.48
CA CYS A 177 20.61 -37.25 -12.75
C CYS A 177 19.12 -36.87 -12.89
N GLY A 178 18.76 -36.02 -13.87
CA GLY A 178 17.34 -35.79 -14.20
C GLY A 178 17.00 -34.46 -14.88
N VAL A 179 15.70 -34.23 -15.06
CA VAL A 179 15.13 -32.94 -15.54
C VAL A 179 14.76 -32.00 -14.39
N GLN A 180 14.57 -32.58 -13.20
CA GLN A 180 14.59 -31.94 -11.90
C GLN A 180 15.71 -32.67 -11.16
N ALA A 181 16.94 -32.30 -11.49
CA ALA A 181 18.12 -32.85 -10.87
C ALA A 181 18.45 -32.04 -9.63
N ASP A 182 18.92 -32.71 -8.59
CA ASP A 182 19.62 -32.06 -7.50
C ASP A 182 20.87 -31.32 -8.05
N CYS A 183 21.07 -30.11 -7.53
CA CYS A 183 22.15 -29.21 -7.89
C CYS A 183 23.34 -29.28 -6.90
N ASN A 184 23.21 -29.99 -5.77
CA ASN A 184 24.26 -30.22 -4.78
C ASN A 184 24.07 -31.50 -3.93
N ASP A 185 24.45 -32.65 -4.50
CA ASP A 185 24.51 -34.06 -3.98
C ASP A 185 25.11 -34.29 -2.57
N PHE A 186 25.55 -33.24 -1.89
CA PHE A 186 26.15 -33.28 -0.56
C PHE A 186 25.33 -32.50 0.50
N ALA A 187 24.15 -32.00 0.15
CA ALA A 187 23.31 -31.13 0.95
C ALA A 187 21.82 -31.47 0.79
N ALA A 188 21.31 -32.34 1.67
CA ALA A 188 19.92 -32.82 1.70
C ALA A 188 18.83 -31.74 1.97
N ASP A 189 19.23 -30.47 2.00
CA ASP A 189 18.43 -29.25 2.07
C ASP A 189 18.52 -28.40 0.78
N VAL A 190 19.12 -28.96 -0.28
CA VAL A 190 19.26 -28.40 -1.62
C VAL A 190 18.75 -29.45 -2.60
N HIS A 191 17.51 -29.30 -3.08
CA HIS A 191 16.91 -30.23 -4.03
C HIS A 191 15.66 -29.63 -4.72
N PRO A 192 15.20 -30.15 -5.87
CA PRO A 192 14.07 -29.66 -6.68
C PRO A 192 12.67 -29.48 -6.03
N GLN A 193 12.53 -29.66 -4.72
CA GLN A 193 11.33 -29.44 -3.92
C GLN A 193 11.64 -28.89 -2.52
N ALA A 194 12.84 -28.34 -2.30
CA ALA A 194 13.16 -27.62 -1.08
C ALA A 194 12.34 -26.30 -1.02
N GLU A 195 12.33 -25.67 0.15
CA GLU A 195 11.87 -24.29 0.28
C GLU A 195 13.11 -23.38 0.25
N GLU A 196 13.07 -22.30 -0.54
CA GLU A 196 14.15 -21.32 -0.62
C GLU A 196 14.45 -20.70 0.76
N THR A 197 15.75 -20.54 1.06
CA THR A 197 16.24 -19.87 2.26
C THR A 197 17.27 -18.81 1.91
N CYS A 198 17.34 -17.75 2.71
CA CYS A 198 18.21 -16.60 2.44
C CYS A 198 19.69 -16.86 2.83
N ASP A 199 20.31 -17.89 2.27
CA ASP A 199 21.70 -18.30 2.58
C ASP A 199 22.68 -18.17 1.40
N GLY A 200 22.20 -17.75 0.23
CA GLY A 200 22.96 -17.60 -1.01
C GLY A 200 23.08 -18.88 -1.83
N VAL A 201 22.25 -19.89 -1.56
CA VAL A 201 22.12 -21.14 -2.32
C VAL A 201 20.79 -21.15 -3.08
N ASP A 202 20.79 -21.80 -4.25
CA ASP A 202 19.60 -22.19 -5.02
C ASP A 202 19.08 -23.47 -4.35
N ASN A 203 18.29 -23.36 -3.27
CA ASN A 203 17.85 -24.52 -2.48
C ASN A 203 16.89 -25.38 -3.30
N ASP A 204 15.95 -24.78 -4.04
CA ASP A 204 14.94 -25.51 -4.81
C ASP A 204 15.43 -25.93 -6.22
N CYS A 205 16.70 -25.68 -6.54
CA CYS A 205 17.36 -25.97 -7.82
C CYS A 205 16.60 -25.44 -9.07
N ASN A 206 15.81 -24.37 -8.95
CA ASN A 206 15.08 -23.77 -10.08
C ASN A 206 15.96 -22.89 -10.99
N GLY A 207 17.17 -22.54 -10.54
CA GLY A 207 18.13 -21.70 -11.27
C GLY A 207 18.09 -20.22 -10.89
N LEU A 208 17.34 -19.87 -9.85
CA LEU A 208 17.35 -18.60 -9.14
C LEU A 208 17.96 -18.83 -7.75
N VAL A 209 18.41 -17.78 -7.07
CA VAL A 209 19.07 -17.90 -5.75
C VAL A 209 18.35 -16.96 -4.81
N ASP A 210 18.02 -17.46 -3.62
CA ASP A 210 17.24 -16.75 -2.60
C ASP A 210 15.88 -16.25 -3.15
N ASP A 211 15.21 -16.99 -4.04
CA ASP A 211 14.02 -16.50 -4.78
C ASP A 211 12.68 -16.64 -4.02
N VAL A 212 12.76 -16.39 -2.71
CA VAL A 212 11.60 -16.27 -1.83
C VAL A 212 10.58 -15.27 -2.39
N LYS A 213 9.31 -15.59 -2.22
CA LYS A 213 8.22 -14.82 -2.79
C LYS A 213 7.64 -13.85 -1.78
N ASP A 214 7.87 -12.55 -2.00
CA ASP A 214 7.07 -11.40 -1.51
C ASP A 214 5.60 -11.81 -1.29
N SER A 215 5.16 -11.93 -0.03
CA SER A 215 3.85 -12.48 0.31
C SER A 215 2.73 -11.44 0.42
N ASP A 216 3.05 -10.18 0.71
CA ASP A 216 2.09 -9.09 0.90
C ASP A 216 1.97 -8.10 -0.28
N GLY A 217 3.02 -7.96 -1.10
CA GLY A 217 3.09 -7.18 -2.33
C GLY A 217 3.75 -5.80 -2.21
N ASP A 218 4.55 -5.51 -1.19
CA ASP A 218 5.28 -4.24 -1.03
C ASP A 218 6.46 -4.09 -2.04
N GLY A 219 7.09 -5.21 -2.41
CA GLY A 219 8.25 -5.30 -3.30
C GLY A 219 9.61 -5.47 -2.60
N VAL A 220 9.62 -5.74 -1.29
CA VAL A 220 10.75 -6.26 -0.51
C VAL A 220 10.46 -7.75 -0.22
N THR A 221 11.43 -8.46 0.35
CA THR A 221 11.27 -9.85 0.77
C THR A 221 12.01 -10.08 2.09
N VAL A 222 11.70 -11.18 2.78
CA VAL A 222 12.48 -11.63 3.94
C VAL A 222 14.00 -11.76 3.66
N CYS A 223 14.42 -12.00 2.41
CA CYS A 223 15.84 -12.03 2.03
C CYS A 223 16.45 -10.64 1.77
N ASP A 224 15.63 -9.66 1.35
CA ASP A 224 16.04 -8.26 1.17
C ASP A 224 15.98 -7.45 2.50
N GLY A 225 15.50 -8.05 3.59
CA GLY A 225 15.54 -7.51 4.94
C GLY A 225 14.18 -7.25 5.59
N ASP A 226 13.08 -7.70 4.97
CA ASP A 226 11.75 -7.66 5.56
C ASP A 226 11.68 -8.48 6.86
N CYS A 227 11.06 -7.91 7.90
CA CYS A 227 10.90 -8.48 9.22
C CYS A 227 9.49 -9.06 9.50
N ASP A 228 8.49 -8.79 8.65
CA ASP A 228 7.17 -9.44 8.63
C ASP A 228 6.56 -9.44 7.21
N ASP A 229 7.09 -10.28 6.30
CA ASP A 229 6.70 -10.52 4.88
C ASP A 229 5.18 -10.74 4.63
N GLY A 230 4.36 -10.79 5.68
CA GLY A 230 2.89 -10.81 5.63
C GLY A 230 2.21 -9.46 5.82
N ALA A 231 2.95 -8.35 5.97
CA ALA A 231 2.47 -7.02 6.31
C ALA A 231 3.20 -5.91 5.52
N ALA A 232 2.59 -5.47 4.41
CA ALA A 232 3.16 -4.50 3.46
C ALA A 232 3.39 -3.06 4.01
N ASP A 233 3.21 -2.86 5.30
CA ASP A 233 3.54 -1.67 6.09
C ASP A 233 4.71 -1.91 7.06
N ILE A 234 5.39 -3.06 6.97
CA ILE A 234 6.53 -3.49 7.77
C ILE A 234 7.64 -3.95 6.81
N HIS A 235 8.54 -3.06 6.42
CA HIS A 235 9.65 -3.37 5.52
C HIS A 235 10.79 -2.35 5.65
N PRO A 236 12.04 -2.70 5.29
CA PRO A 236 13.16 -1.77 5.15
C PRO A 236 12.81 -0.40 4.57
N GLY A 237 12.86 0.64 5.41
CA GLY A 237 12.58 2.02 5.02
C GLY A 237 11.11 2.36 4.79
N ALA A 238 10.18 1.66 5.43
CA ALA A 238 8.82 2.14 5.68
C ALA A 238 8.82 3.41 6.56
N GLU A 239 7.63 3.91 6.89
CA GLU A 239 7.44 5.00 7.86
C GLU A 239 7.09 4.36 9.22
N GLU A 240 7.89 4.66 10.25
CA GLU A 240 7.64 4.19 11.63
C GLU A 240 6.26 4.62 12.12
N LEU A 241 5.52 3.66 12.68
CA LEU A 241 4.23 3.89 13.30
C LEU A 241 4.30 3.55 14.79
N CYS A 242 3.52 4.26 15.58
CA CYS A 242 3.44 4.09 17.03
C CYS A 242 2.49 2.95 17.40
N ASP A 243 2.80 1.72 16.97
CA ASP A 243 1.93 0.54 17.09
C ASP A 243 2.57 -0.69 17.75
N GLU A 244 3.69 -0.48 18.46
CA GLU A 244 4.52 -1.47 19.14
C GLU A 244 5.25 -2.42 18.17
N LYS A 245 5.53 -1.96 16.94
CA LYS A 245 6.29 -2.70 15.91
C LYS A 245 7.50 -1.90 15.41
N ASP A 246 8.34 -2.59 14.65
CA ASP A 246 9.55 -2.10 13.97
C ASP A 246 9.15 -2.08 12.48
N ASN A 247 8.51 -1.00 12.03
CA ASN A 247 7.91 -0.92 10.69
C ASN A 247 8.99 -0.76 9.62
N ASP A 248 10.09 -0.05 9.90
CA ASP A 248 11.17 0.17 8.94
C ASP A 248 12.26 -0.93 9.00
N CYS A 249 12.08 -1.95 9.85
CA CYS A 249 12.96 -3.09 10.11
C CYS A 249 14.40 -2.72 10.50
N ASN A 250 14.64 -1.55 11.12
CA ASN A 250 15.98 -1.12 11.54
C ASN A 250 16.48 -1.79 12.85
N GLY A 251 15.59 -2.46 13.60
CA GLY A 251 15.90 -3.15 14.86
C GLY A 251 15.60 -2.33 16.12
N VAL A 252 14.90 -1.21 15.97
CA VAL A 252 14.32 -0.40 17.06
C VAL A 252 12.81 -0.35 16.83
N ILE A 253 12.03 -0.39 17.91
CA ILE A 253 10.55 -0.39 17.86
C ILE A 253 10.06 1.03 18.15
N ASP A 254 9.09 1.51 17.39
CA ASP A 254 8.48 2.83 17.47
C ASP A 254 9.53 3.98 17.41
N ASP A 255 10.56 3.90 16.55
CA ASP A 255 11.68 4.88 16.52
C ASP A 255 11.47 6.06 15.55
N ALA A 256 10.23 6.54 15.52
CA ALA A 256 9.79 7.64 14.68
C ALA A 256 10.65 8.91 14.84
N VAL A 257 10.74 9.68 13.76
CA VAL A 257 11.65 10.82 13.69
C VAL A 257 11.06 12.04 14.39
N ASP A 258 11.64 12.41 15.55
CA ASP A 258 11.61 13.76 16.15
C ASP A 258 11.85 14.83 15.08
N ALA A 259 10.76 15.45 14.57
CA ALA A 259 10.82 16.26 13.36
C ALA A 259 11.18 17.74 13.61
N ASP A 260 11.03 18.22 14.85
CA ASP A 260 11.37 19.59 15.25
C ASP A 260 12.63 19.73 16.13
N PHE A 261 13.16 18.60 16.61
CA PHE A 261 14.38 18.41 17.41
C PHE A 261 14.29 18.83 18.88
N ASP A 262 13.12 18.68 19.52
CA ASP A 262 12.95 18.95 20.94
C ASP A 262 13.30 17.78 21.88
N GLY A 263 13.34 16.55 21.35
CA GLY A 263 13.67 15.32 22.06
C GLY A 263 12.52 14.37 22.33
N TYR A 264 11.31 14.68 21.86
CA TYR A 264 10.17 13.77 21.76
C TYR A 264 9.86 13.49 20.27
N ASP A 265 9.26 12.34 20.01
CA ASP A 265 8.86 11.87 18.68
C ASP A 265 7.33 11.91 18.54
N VAL A 266 6.80 11.77 17.33
CA VAL A 266 5.35 11.69 17.04
C VAL A 266 4.59 10.58 17.80
N CYS A 267 5.27 9.67 18.49
CA CYS A 267 4.64 8.65 19.35
C CYS A 267 4.38 9.14 20.77
N THR A 268 5.09 10.20 21.19
CA THR A 268 4.93 10.83 22.50
C THR A 268 4.44 12.28 22.40
N ASP A 269 4.75 12.96 21.29
CA ASP A 269 4.33 14.32 20.96
C ASP A 269 3.06 14.32 20.10
N CYS A 270 2.11 15.15 20.50
CA CYS A 270 0.82 15.35 19.87
C CYS A 270 0.85 16.39 18.72
N ASP A 271 1.94 17.15 18.55
CA ASP A 271 2.28 17.94 17.36
C ASP A 271 3.81 18.06 17.19
N ASP A 272 4.46 16.93 16.85
CA ASP A 272 5.90 16.73 16.49
C ASP A 272 6.47 17.71 15.44
N SER A 273 5.64 18.63 14.91
CA SER A 273 6.06 19.73 14.06
C SER A 273 6.31 21.05 14.79
N ASN A 274 6.09 21.10 16.11
CA ASN A 274 6.06 22.31 16.92
C ASN A 274 6.68 22.14 18.34
N PRO A 275 7.92 22.61 18.59
CA PRO A 275 8.72 22.30 19.79
C PRO A 275 8.29 23.07 21.06
N GLU A 276 7.07 23.61 21.04
CA GLU A 276 6.38 24.21 22.18
C GLU A 276 5.20 23.32 22.67
N ILE A 277 4.82 22.30 21.89
CA ILE A 277 3.93 21.19 22.25
C ILE A 277 4.83 19.95 22.43
N ARG A 278 4.66 19.21 23.54
CA ARG A 278 5.38 17.96 23.89
C ARG A 278 5.07 17.55 25.34
N PRO A 279 5.29 16.28 25.72
CA PRO A 279 5.23 15.83 27.10
C PRO A 279 5.97 16.74 28.12
N ASP A 280 5.33 16.94 29.27
CA ASP A 280 5.82 17.79 30.39
C ASP A 280 6.01 19.30 30.01
N ALA A 281 5.45 19.79 28.90
CA ALA A 281 5.36 21.23 28.65
C ALA A 281 4.46 21.95 29.68
N PRO A 282 4.53 23.29 29.79
CA PRO A 282 3.50 24.07 30.47
C PRO A 282 2.30 24.31 29.55
N GLU A 283 1.11 23.90 29.98
CA GLU A 283 -0.16 24.27 29.36
C GLU A 283 -0.32 25.79 29.20
N LEU A 284 -0.87 26.19 28.05
CA LEU A 284 -1.23 27.55 27.69
C LEU A 284 -2.72 27.63 27.35
N CYS A 285 -3.29 28.82 27.51
CA CYS A 285 -4.67 29.11 27.16
C CYS A 285 -4.81 29.39 25.65
N ASP A 286 -4.54 28.40 24.81
CA ASP A 286 -4.46 28.57 23.36
C ASP A 286 -5.16 27.48 22.50
N ASP A 287 -6.15 26.81 23.12
CA ASP A 287 -6.98 25.72 22.57
C ASP A 287 -6.15 24.50 22.09
N LYS A 288 -5.05 24.17 22.79
CA LYS A 288 -4.17 23.04 22.48
C LYS A 288 -3.73 22.31 23.74
N ASP A 289 -3.64 20.99 23.61
CA ASP A 289 -2.90 20.10 24.50
C ASP A 289 -1.40 20.41 24.27
N ASN A 290 -0.78 21.24 25.11
CA ASN A 290 0.64 21.56 24.99
C ASN A 290 1.50 20.50 25.66
N ASP A 291 1.04 19.90 26.77
CA ASP A 291 1.75 18.89 27.55
C ASP A 291 1.46 17.43 27.14
N CYS A 292 0.60 17.25 26.14
CA CYS A 292 0.21 15.98 25.51
C CYS A 292 -0.36 14.92 26.48
N ASP A 293 -0.96 15.32 27.62
CA ASP A 293 -1.58 14.38 28.55
C ASP A 293 -3.02 13.93 28.14
N GLY A 294 -3.59 14.55 27.10
CA GLY A 294 -4.93 14.26 26.58
C GLY A 294 -6.05 15.14 27.14
N LYS A 295 -5.69 16.24 27.80
CA LYS A 295 -6.59 17.35 28.15
C LYS A 295 -6.14 18.61 27.38
N THR A 296 -6.74 19.76 27.68
CA THR A 296 -6.49 21.01 26.94
C THR A 296 -6.70 22.17 27.89
N ASP A 297 -5.73 23.06 27.98
CA ASP A 297 -5.79 24.34 28.69
C ASP A 297 -6.02 24.15 30.23
N GLU A 298 -5.66 23.01 30.85
CA GLU A 298 -5.90 22.72 32.29
C GLU A 298 -4.94 23.41 33.29
N VAL A 299 -4.62 24.67 33.03
CA VAL A 299 -3.81 25.49 33.92
C VAL A 299 -4.37 25.46 35.35
N ALA A 300 -3.49 25.45 36.35
CA ALA A 300 -3.89 25.23 37.73
C ALA A 300 -4.32 26.53 38.42
N ASP A 301 -5.57 26.58 38.90
CA ASP A 301 -6.10 27.58 39.85
C ASP A 301 -5.11 27.87 41.00
N GLY A 302 -4.40 28.98 40.86
CA GLY A 302 -3.22 29.34 41.63
C GLY A 302 -3.54 29.85 43.02
N ASP A 303 -4.64 30.60 43.17
CA ASP A 303 -5.05 31.26 44.41
C ASP A 303 -6.29 30.68 45.10
N LYS A 304 -7.05 29.85 44.39
CA LYS A 304 -8.11 28.95 44.87
C LYS A 304 -9.47 29.60 45.09
N ASP A 305 -9.85 30.47 44.19
CA ASP A 305 -11.22 31.00 44.11
C ASP A 305 -12.18 30.16 43.25
N GLY A 306 -11.64 29.30 42.38
CA GLY A 306 -12.39 28.38 41.53
C GLY A 306 -12.39 28.70 40.04
N TYR A 307 -11.66 29.73 39.62
CA TYR A 307 -11.30 30.00 38.24
C TYR A 307 -9.81 29.65 38.02
N ASP A 308 -9.44 29.30 36.80
CA ASP A 308 -8.06 29.00 36.43
C ASP A 308 -7.47 30.15 35.58
N LEU A 309 -6.15 30.15 35.32
CA LEU A 309 -5.46 31.19 34.53
C LEU A 309 -6.05 31.44 33.11
N CYS A 310 -6.89 30.56 32.56
CA CYS A 310 -7.55 30.80 31.28
C CYS A 310 -8.85 31.60 31.42
N GLU A 311 -9.55 31.45 32.55
CA GLU A 311 -10.72 32.25 32.90
C GLU A 311 -10.34 33.51 33.72
N ASP A 312 -9.32 33.45 34.57
CA ASP A 312 -8.84 34.53 35.43
C ASP A 312 -7.67 35.31 34.83
N CYS A 313 -7.88 36.60 34.67
CA CYS A 313 -6.91 37.58 34.21
C CYS A 313 -5.76 37.86 35.21
N ASN A 314 -5.82 37.35 36.45
CA ASN A 314 -4.72 37.37 37.42
C ASN A 314 -4.80 36.27 38.51
N ASP A 315 -4.53 35.02 38.12
CA ASP A 315 -4.48 33.73 38.88
C ASP A 315 -3.64 33.69 40.19
N ALA A 316 -3.13 34.84 40.63
CA ALA A 316 -2.42 35.04 41.90
C ALA A 316 -3.17 35.94 42.90
N ASP A 317 -4.39 36.40 42.59
CA ASP A 317 -5.18 37.32 43.41
C ASP A 317 -6.71 37.10 43.31
N LYS A 318 -7.20 36.09 44.04
CA LYS A 318 -8.57 35.64 44.43
C LYS A 318 -9.68 36.69 44.72
N GLU A 319 -9.44 37.95 44.40
CA GLU A 319 -10.41 39.04 44.33
C GLU A 319 -10.52 39.61 42.91
N VAL A 320 -9.85 38.98 41.94
CA VAL A 320 -9.89 39.16 40.49
C VAL A 320 -10.34 37.82 39.92
N PHE A 321 -11.46 37.79 39.19
CA PHE A 321 -12.03 36.61 38.53
C PHE A 321 -13.28 36.99 37.72
N PRO A 322 -13.69 36.19 36.71
CA PRO A 322 -14.91 36.41 35.93
C PRO A 322 -16.17 36.74 36.75
N GLY A 323 -16.60 37.99 36.67
CA GLY A 323 -17.80 38.48 37.38
C GLY A 323 -17.58 38.79 38.86
N ALA A 324 -16.36 39.08 39.29
CA ALA A 324 -16.07 39.73 40.57
C ALA A 324 -16.71 41.13 40.66
N PHE A 325 -16.44 41.85 41.77
CA PHE A 325 -16.89 43.23 41.93
C PHE A 325 -15.74 44.20 41.67
N GLU A 326 -15.87 45.00 40.61
CA GLU A 326 -14.99 46.12 40.27
C GLU A 326 -14.75 47.06 41.45
N LYS A 327 -13.48 47.19 41.84
CA LYS A 327 -12.97 48.21 42.75
C LYS A 327 -12.23 49.23 41.91
N CYS A 328 -12.34 50.51 42.26
CA CYS A 328 -11.55 51.56 41.63
C CYS A 328 -10.07 51.50 42.09
N ASP A 329 -9.34 50.44 41.76
CA ASP A 329 -7.95 50.18 42.16
C ASP A 329 -6.95 50.05 40.99
N GLY A 330 -7.43 50.20 39.74
CA GLY A 330 -6.62 50.19 38.52
C GLY A 330 -6.38 48.79 37.94
N LYS A 331 -7.18 47.81 38.36
CA LYS A 331 -7.23 46.45 37.80
C LYS A 331 -8.57 46.23 37.11
N ASP A 332 -8.56 45.33 36.15
CA ASP A 332 -9.76 44.57 35.75
C ASP A 332 -9.98 43.55 36.89
N ASN A 333 -11.01 43.69 37.72
CA ASN A 333 -11.31 42.70 38.76
C ASN A 333 -12.28 41.64 38.25
N ASP A 334 -13.23 41.98 37.38
CA ASP A 334 -14.25 41.04 36.89
C ASP A 334 -13.86 40.32 35.59
N CYS A 335 -12.65 40.59 35.08
CA CYS A 335 -12.02 40.04 33.87
C CYS A 335 -12.83 40.26 32.58
N ASN A 336 -13.62 41.33 32.50
CA ASN A 336 -14.43 41.63 31.30
C ASN A 336 -13.65 42.41 30.20
N GLY A 337 -12.41 42.81 30.46
CA GLY A 337 -11.55 43.57 29.55
C GLY A 337 -11.69 45.09 29.67
N LEU A 338 -12.42 45.57 30.68
CA LEU A 338 -12.49 46.96 31.12
C LEU A 338 -11.74 47.12 32.46
N VAL A 339 -11.55 48.35 32.93
CA VAL A 339 -10.81 48.63 34.17
C VAL A 339 -11.54 49.75 34.89
N ASP A 340 -11.86 49.52 36.16
CA ASP A 340 -12.53 50.47 37.04
C ASP A 340 -13.88 51.00 36.49
N GLU A 341 -14.61 50.29 35.61
CA GLU A 341 -15.85 50.85 35.03
C GLU A 341 -16.95 51.01 36.09
N GLY A 342 -16.97 50.15 37.10
CA GLY A 342 -17.92 50.22 38.21
C GLY A 342 -19.37 50.03 37.77
N LYS A 343 -20.31 50.32 38.69
CA LYS A 343 -21.74 50.05 38.46
C LYS A 343 -22.58 51.30 38.68
N ASP A 344 -22.94 51.92 37.57
CA ASP A 344 -23.96 52.99 37.45
C ASP A 344 -25.31 52.52 38.05
N GLU A 345 -25.61 52.87 39.32
CA GLU A 345 -26.84 52.38 39.97
C GLU A 345 -28.07 53.21 39.57
N ASP A 346 -27.89 54.48 39.21
CA ASP A 346 -28.99 55.43 38.96
C ASP A 346 -29.26 55.79 37.49
N LYS A 347 -28.27 55.51 36.62
CA LYS A 347 -28.32 55.52 35.15
C LYS A 347 -28.20 56.90 34.50
N ASP A 348 -27.38 57.78 35.07
CA ASP A 348 -26.98 59.02 34.40
C ASP A 348 -25.74 58.91 33.50
N GLY A 349 -24.98 57.80 33.61
CA GLY A 349 -23.79 57.52 32.81
C GLY A 349 -22.46 57.82 33.50
N TYR A 350 -22.46 58.24 34.76
CA TYR A 350 -21.28 58.28 35.62
C TYR A 350 -21.38 57.17 36.68
N THR A 351 -20.26 56.49 36.93
CA THR A 351 -20.13 55.55 38.05
C THR A 351 -19.33 56.18 39.19
N ALA A 352 -19.40 55.60 40.38
CA ALA A 352 -18.56 56.00 41.52
C ALA A 352 -17.06 56.01 41.18
N CYS A 353 -16.59 55.10 40.31
CA CYS A 353 -15.22 55.08 39.81
C CYS A 353 -14.96 56.16 38.73
N SER A 354 -15.98 56.53 37.95
CA SER A 354 -15.93 57.64 36.97
C SER A 354 -16.05 59.03 37.60
N GLY A 355 -16.03 59.13 38.93
CA GLY A 355 -16.03 60.39 39.68
C GLY A 355 -17.38 60.82 40.23
N ASP A 356 -18.41 59.96 40.18
CA ASP A 356 -19.67 60.26 40.85
C ASP A 356 -19.54 60.21 42.38
N CYS A 357 -19.88 61.33 43.00
CA CYS A 357 -19.89 61.51 44.44
C CYS A 357 -21.20 61.03 45.11
N ASN A 358 -22.24 60.65 44.35
CA ASN A 358 -23.43 59.96 44.81
C ASN A 358 -24.18 59.19 43.69
N ASP A 359 -23.60 58.04 43.28
CA ASP A 359 -24.05 56.98 42.34
C ASP A 359 -25.41 56.31 42.70
N THR A 360 -26.31 57.04 43.35
CA THR A 360 -27.69 56.62 43.68
C THR A 360 -28.71 57.74 43.42
N ASN A 361 -28.28 58.88 42.86
CA ASN A 361 -29.12 60.02 42.53
C ASN A 361 -28.63 60.74 41.23
N PRO A 362 -29.35 60.60 40.10
CA PRO A 362 -28.91 60.93 38.72
C PRO A 362 -28.97 62.44 38.40
N LYS A 363 -28.49 63.22 39.36
CA LYS A 363 -28.51 64.69 39.47
C LYS A 363 -27.31 65.20 40.30
N ILE A 364 -26.50 64.28 40.82
CA ILE A 364 -25.24 64.54 41.48
C ILE A 364 -24.28 63.70 40.68
N HIS A 365 -23.45 64.34 39.86
CA HIS A 365 -22.49 63.67 38.99
C HIS A 365 -21.51 64.73 38.45
N PRO A 366 -20.32 64.34 37.97
CA PRO A 366 -19.37 65.26 37.35
C PRO A 366 -20.03 66.19 36.31
N GLY A 367 -19.94 67.50 36.55
CA GLY A 367 -20.46 68.53 35.65
C GLY A 367 -21.99 68.65 35.60
N ALA A 368 -22.73 68.15 36.59
CA ALA A 368 -24.12 68.52 36.80
C ALA A 368 -24.28 70.03 37.07
N PHE A 369 -25.53 70.52 37.13
CA PHE A 369 -25.79 71.91 37.51
C PHE A 369 -25.84 72.06 39.04
N GLU A 370 -24.96 72.88 39.60
CA GLU A 370 -24.93 73.25 41.02
C GLU A 370 -26.25 73.89 41.48
N LEU A 371 -26.86 73.32 42.52
CA LEU A 371 -28.05 73.87 43.17
C LEU A 371 -27.68 74.39 44.56
N CYS A 372 -28.30 75.49 45.01
CA CYS A 372 -28.15 75.99 46.37
C CYS A 372 -28.94 75.15 47.39
N ASP A 373 -28.70 73.83 47.43
CA ASP A 373 -29.46 72.85 48.22
C ASP A 373 -28.64 72.15 49.32
N GLY A 374 -27.39 72.55 49.49
CA GLY A 374 -26.46 72.05 50.51
C GLY A 374 -25.72 70.77 50.10
N LYS A 375 -25.71 70.45 48.80
CA LYS A 375 -24.92 69.35 48.22
C LYS A 375 -23.93 69.87 47.19
N ASP A 376 -22.94 69.03 46.93
CA ASP A 376 -22.05 69.11 45.79
C ASP A 376 -22.75 68.32 44.69
N ASN A 377 -23.38 69.01 43.74
CA ASN A 377 -24.11 68.40 42.63
C ASN A 377 -23.16 68.12 41.47
N ASP A 378 -22.21 69.00 41.19
CA ASP A 378 -21.28 68.85 40.06
C ASP A 378 -20.04 67.98 40.36
N CYS A 379 -19.95 67.47 41.59
CA CYS A 379 -18.87 66.67 42.17
C CYS A 379 -17.49 67.36 42.07
N SER A 380 -17.45 68.70 42.07
CA SER A 380 -16.21 69.50 42.00
C SER A 380 -15.43 69.56 43.33
N GLY A 381 -15.97 69.00 44.42
CA GLY A 381 -15.42 69.10 45.77
C GLY A 381 -15.84 70.38 46.51
N LYS A 382 -16.88 71.07 46.03
CA LYS A 382 -17.40 72.31 46.61
C LYS A 382 -18.93 72.25 46.64
N VAL A 383 -19.50 72.74 47.74
CA VAL A 383 -20.95 72.77 47.96
C VAL A 383 -21.49 74.17 47.71
N ASP A 384 -22.59 74.27 46.96
CA ASP A 384 -23.29 75.52 46.61
C ASP A 384 -22.35 76.57 45.96
N ASP A 385 -21.52 76.16 44.98
CA ASP A 385 -20.51 77.00 44.29
C ASP A 385 -20.74 77.12 42.76
N PRO A 386 -21.95 77.42 42.25
CA PRO A 386 -22.23 77.57 40.81
C PRO A 386 -21.34 78.66 40.18
N PRO A 387 -21.01 78.56 38.88
CA PRO A 387 -20.18 79.55 38.20
C PRO A 387 -20.81 80.94 38.26
N ASP A 388 -19.98 81.95 38.50
CA ASP A 388 -20.28 83.37 38.26
C ASP A 388 -20.36 83.58 36.73
N GLN A 389 -21.57 83.73 36.18
CA GLN A 389 -21.79 83.69 34.73
C GLN A 389 -21.67 85.04 34.03
N ASP A 390 -21.83 86.17 34.74
CA ASP A 390 -21.63 87.51 34.18
C ASP A 390 -20.29 88.18 34.59
N GLY A 391 -19.66 87.71 35.66
CA GLY A 391 -18.31 88.09 36.09
C GLY A 391 -18.25 89.25 37.09
N ASP A 392 -19.34 89.60 37.77
CA ASP A 392 -19.36 90.68 38.77
C ASP A 392 -18.65 90.32 40.10
N GLY A 393 -18.44 89.04 40.38
CA GLY A 393 -17.80 88.52 41.59
C GLY A 393 -18.76 88.22 42.76
N VAL A 394 -20.07 88.21 42.53
CA VAL A 394 -21.08 87.47 43.30
C VAL A 394 -21.45 86.22 42.51
N ARG A 395 -22.27 85.36 43.10
CA ARG A 395 -22.85 84.16 42.49
C ARG A 395 -24.27 84.05 43.02
N SER A 396 -25.16 83.42 42.28
CA SER A 396 -26.54 83.10 42.68
C SER A 396 -26.65 82.56 44.11
N CYS A 397 -25.89 81.53 44.49
CA CYS A 397 -25.88 80.99 45.86
C CYS A 397 -25.20 81.89 46.93
N LYS A 398 -24.88 83.14 46.61
CA LYS A 398 -24.32 84.17 47.51
C LYS A 398 -25.13 85.49 47.51
N GLY A 399 -26.33 85.47 46.91
CA GLY A 399 -27.31 86.56 47.01
C GLY A 399 -27.55 87.33 45.71
N ASP A 400 -26.89 86.94 44.62
CA ASP A 400 -27.21 87.45 43.29
C ASP A 400 -28.60 86.97 42.85
N CYS A 401 -29.46 87.92 42.47
CA CYS A 401 -30.82 87.69 42.04
C CYS A 401 -30.98 87.56 40.51
N ASN A 402 -29.95 87.88 39.72
CA ASN A 402 -29.89 87.67 38.28
C ASN A 402 -28.44 87.51 37.77
N ASP A 403 -27.86 86.33 38.03
CA ASP A 403 -26.52 85.80 37.67
C ASP A 403 -26.10 85.90 36.17
N PHE A 404 -26.90 86.57 35.33
CA PHE A 404 -26.65 86.84 33.91
C PHE A 404 -26.57 88.35 33.57
N ASP A 405 -26.65 89.24 34.56
CA ASP A 405 -26.73 90.69 34.41
C ASP A 405 -25.86 91.37 35.47
N PRO A 406 -24.61 91.77 35.15
CA PRO A 406 -23.61 92.17 36.16
C PRO A 406 -23.94 93.52 36.83
N ASP A 407 -24.97 94.21 36.35
CA ASP A 407 -25.55 95.41 36.95
C ASP A 407 -26.69 95.09 37.96
N VAL A 408 -26.92 93.81 38.28
CA VAL A 408 -27.95 93.30 39.21
C VAL A 408 -27.33 92.35 40.24
N ASN A 409 -26.86 92.87 41.37
CA ASN A 409 -26.24 92.08 42.44
C ASN A 409 -26.22 92.85 43.79
N PRO A 410 -26.00 92.17 44.95
CA PRO A 410 -25.86 92.76 46.30
C PRO A 410 -24.85 93.89 46.55
N LYS A 411 -24.15 94.39 45.52
CA LYS A 411 -23.21 95.50 45.58
C LYS A 411 -23.51 96.60 44.53
N ALA A 412 -24.52 96.42 43.69
CA ALA A 412 -24.94 97.43 42.73
C ALA A 412 -25.51 98.69 43.43
N GLU A 413 -25.63 99.78 42.69
CA GLU A 413 -26.42 100.94 43.13
C GLU A 413 -27.73 100.94 42.33
N GLU A 414 -28.87 101.10 43.01
CA GLU A 414 -30.19 101.21 42.38
C GLU A 414 -30.22 102.23 41.23
N VAL A 415 -30.83 101.84 40.11
CA VAL A 415 -31.14 102.72 38.98
C VAL A 415 -32.62 102.63 38.67
N ALA A 416 -33.23 103.75 38.27
CA ALA A 416 -34.67 103.84 38.04
C ALA A 416 -35.07 103.18 36.70
N ASP A 417 -34.94 101.86 36.60
CA ASP A 417 -35.21 101.05 35.41
C ASP A 417 -36.31 99.97 35.63
N GLY A 418 -36.81 99.82 36.86
CA GLY A 418 -37.86 98.88 37.24
C GLY A 418 -37.36 97.48 37.63
N LYS A 419 -36.05 97.31 37.84
CA LYS A 419 -35.45 96.11 38.46
C LYS A 419 -35.16 96.35 39.94
N ASP A 420 -34.93 95.24 40.63
CA ASP A 420 -34.22 95.18 41.92
C ASP A 420 -32.74 95.03 41.54
N ASN A 421 -31.94 96.11 41.53
CA ASN A 421 -30.54 96.05 41.12
C ASN A 421 -29.65 95.61 42.28
N ASP A 422 -29.91 96.05 43.50
CA ASP A 422 -29.10 95.69 44.67
C ASP A 422 -29.53 94.39 45.38
N CYS A 423 -30.56 93.71 44.86
CA CYS A 423 -31.07 92.42 45.34
C CYS A 423 -31.54 92.43 46.81
N ASP A 424 -31.93 93.58 47.39
CA ASP A 424 -32.49 93.64 48.76
C ASP A 424 -33.97 93.21 48.83
N GLY A 425 -34.65 93.09 47.68
CA GLY A 425 -36.06 92.73 47.56
C GLY A 425 -37.01 93.92 47.39
N LEU A 426 -36.48 95.14 47.23
CA LEU A 426 -37.18 96.35 46.80
C LEU A 426 -36.87 96.66 45.33
N VAL A 427 -37.39 97.76 44.80
CA VAL A 427 -37.26 98.15 43.37
C VAL A 427 -37.24 99.67 43.29
N ASP A 428 -36.22 100.21 42.63
CA ASP A 428 -35.97 101.64 42.38
C ASP A 428 -35.91 102.52 43.66
N GLU A 429 -35.60 101.98 44.85
CA GLU A 429 -35.68 102.78 46.09
C GLU A 429 -34.50 103.75 46.30
N GLY A 430 -34.68 104.72 47.20
CA GLY A 430 -33.71 105.80 47.42
C GLY A 430 -33.61 106.84 46.30
N LEU A 431 -34.11 106.55 45.09
CA LEU A 431 -34.11 107.45 43.94
C LEU A 431 -35.26 108.47 43.98
N VAL A 432 -34.97 109.71 43.59
CA VAL A 432 -35.96 110.80 43.52
C VAL A 432 -36.17 111.24 42.07
N GLU A 433 -37.34 110.94 41.51
CA GLU A 433 -37.75 111.36 40.17
C GLU A 433 -37.68 112.90 40.00
N PRO A 434 -37.00 113.42 38.97
CA PRO A 434 -37.04 114.84 38.63
C PRO A 434 -38.37 115.22 37.94
N PRO A 435 -38.93 116.41 38.20
CA PRO A 435 -40.29 116.75 37.80
C PRO A 435 -40.45 116.99 36.29
N LEU A 436 -41.55 116.47 35.74
CA LEU A 436 -41.98 116.64 34.35
C LEU A 436 -42.20 118.13 33.98
N ILE A 437 -41.58 118.58 32.88
CA ILE A 437 -41.92 119.84 32.20
C ILE A 437 -42.47 119.47 30.81
N PRO A 438 -43.77 119.69 30.53
CA PRO A 438 -44.34 119.39 29.22
C PRO A 438 -43.88 120.39 28.14
N PRO A 439 -43.66 119.96 26.89
CA PRO A 439 -43.27 120.85 25.80
C PRO A 439 -44.46 121.66 25.26
N VAL A 440 -44.31 122.99 25.22
CA VAL A 440 -45.23 123.90 24.53
C VAL A 440 -44.77 124.16 23.09
N ASP A 441 -45.71 124.46 22.20
CA ASP A 441 -45.41 124.73 20.79
C ASP A 441 -44.88 126.17 20.53
N ALA A 442 -44.46 126.43 19.29
CA ALA A 442 -43.90 127.72 18.88
C ALA A 442 -44.92 128.88 18.78
N ALA A 443 -46.20 128.65 19.11
CA ALA A 443 -47.23 129.68 19.24
C ALA A 443 -47.61 129.96 20.72
N GLY A 444 -47.12 129.15 21.67
CA GLY A 444 -47.36 129.36 23.11
C GLY A 444 -48.80 129.10 23.53
N VAL A 445 -49.50 128.21 22.83
CA VAL A 445 -50.86 127.77 23.18
C VAL A 445 -50.80 126.33 23.66
N ASP A 446 -51.49 126.05 24.76
CA ASP A 446 -51.58 124.72 25.35
C ASP A 446 -52.31 123.76 24.39
N LEU A 447 -51.73 122.57 24.16
CA LEU A 447 -52.23 121.61 23.16
C LEU A 447 -53.13 120.52 23.74
N TRP A 448 -53.28 120.44 25.07
CA TRP A 448 -54.22 119.52 25.73
C TRP A 448 -55.44 120.28 26.28
N ASP A 449 -56.26 120.79 25.36
CA ASP A 449 -57.67 121.02 25.65
C ASP A 449 -58.33 119.63 25.74
N GLU A 450 -58.69 119.18 26.94
CA GLU A 450 -59.28 117.85 27.15
C GLU A 450 -60.69 117.79 26.57
N ASP A 451 -60.94 116.87 25.63
CA ASP A 451 -62.28 116.36 25.39
C ASP A 451 -62.54 115.01 26.09
N ALA A 452 -63.56 115.03 26.95
CA ALA A 452 -63.97 113.87 27.71
C ALA A 452 -64.36 112.71 26.77
N HIS A 453 -63.72 111.55 26.95
CA HIS A 453 -64.28 110.18 26.94
C HIS A 453 -63.11 109.17 26.82
N GLY A 454 -62.31 109.03 27.88
CA GLY A 454 -61.11 108.19 27.86
C GLY A 454 -61.37 106.76 27.39
N ASN A 455 -60.80 106.41 26.23
CA ASN A 455 -60.50 105.05 25.72
C ASN A 455 -59.96 105.14 24.29
N SER A 456 -58.86 104.43 23.98
CA SER A 456 -58.59 103.87 22.64
C SER A 456 -57.44 102.84 22.67
N LEU A 457 -57.79 101.58 22.96
CA LEU A 457 -57.22 100.39 22.30
C LEU A 457 -57.60 100.44 20.77
N PRO A 458 -57.18 99.55 19.82
CA PRO A 458 -56.65 98.18 20.04
C PRO A 458 -55.71 97.55 18.94
N LYS A 459 -55.32 96.27 19.18
CA LYS A 459 -55.29 95.08 18.28
C LYS A 459 -54.50 94.98 16.94
N VAL A 460 -53.62 93.96 16.91
CA VAL A 460 -53.60 92.74 16.03
C VAL A 460 -53.38 92.87 14.50
N GLU A 461 -52.24 92.31 14.04
CA GLU A 461 -51.93 91.49 12.82
C GLU A 461 -52.45 91.89 11.41
N PRO A 462 -51.83 91.46 10.26
CA PRO A 462 -50.86 90.36 10.06
C PRO A 462 -49.65 90.62 9.11
N GLU A 463 -48.85 89.55 8.88
CA GLU A 463 -48.00 89.23 7.70
C GLU A 463 -48.60 89.70 6.33
N PRO A 464 -47.82 89.90 5.22
CA PRO A 464 -46.76 88.95 4.80
C PRO A 464 -45.59 89.45 3.87
N THR A 465 -44.77 88.46 3.45
CA THR A 465 -43.94 88.38 2.21
C THR A 465 -42.71 89.28 2.05
N GLY A 466 -41.53 88.65 2.03
CA GLY A 466 -40.24 89.30 1.77
C GLY A 466 -39.83 89.48 0.30
N SER A 467 -38.56 89.86 0.13
CA SER A 467 -37.79 89.67 -1.11
C SER A 467 -36.31 90.01 -0.90
N GLY A 468 -35.45 88.98 -0.85
CA GLY A 468 -34.20 88.92 -1.61
C GLY A 468 -33.05 89.90 -1.33
N GLY A 469 -31.93 89.34 -0.86
CA GLY A 469 -30.64 89.56 -1.52
C GLY A 469 -29.47 90.04 -0.66
N GLY A 470 -28.38 89.27 -0.65
CA GLY A 470 -27.03 89.86 -0.59
C GLY A 470 -26.00 89.24 0.38
N CYS A 471 -25.14 88.38 -0.18
CA CYS A 471 -23.68 88.43 0.00
C CYS A 471 -22.99 88.03 1.33
N SER A 472 -22.41 86.81 1.28
CA SER A 472 -20.94 86.58 1.40
C SER A 472 -20.28 86.27 2.75
N ALA A 473 -19.40 85.24 2.69
CA ALA A 473 -18.40 84.78 3.66
C ALA A 473 -18.95 84.17 4.98
N GLY A 474 -18.35 83.10 5.54
CA GLY A 474 -17.25 82.24 5.07
C GLY A 474 -16.52 81.56 6.22
N ALA A 475 -16.12 80.27 6.07
CA ALA A 475 -15.43 79.41 7.06
C ALA A 475 -16.26 79.09 8.34
N THR A 476 -16.17 77.93 9.01
CA THR A 476 -15.44 76.65 8.81
C THR A 476 -16.27 75.53 9.49
N ALA A 477 -16.38 74.31 8.94
CA ALA A 477 -15.70 73.08 9.39
C ALA A 477 -15.76 72.80 10.92
N ALA A 478 -16.13 71.61 11.43
CA ALA A 478 -16.49 70.33 10.79
C ALA A 478 -17.36 69.46 11.73
N GLY A 479 -18.05 68.45 11.20
CA GLY A 479 -18.83 67.49 12.00
C GLY A 479 -19.42 66.34 11.16
N ASN A 480 -19.21 65.11 11.63
CA ASN A 480 -19.46 63.78 11.03
C ASN A 480 -20.70 63.55 10.15
N GLY A 481 -20.58 62.52 9.31
CA GLY A 481 -21.70 61.90 8.59
C GLY A 481 -21.30 60.56 7.95
N GLY A 482 -21.22 59.49 8.76
CA GLY A 482 -21.03 58.13 8.24
C GLY A 482 -22.34 57.54 7.71
N THR A 483 -22.25 56.65 6.72
CA THR A 483 -23.07 55.43 6.52
C THR A 483 -22.82 54.86 5.12
N GLY A 484 -22.73 53.54 5.00
CA GLY A 484 -22.66 52.88 3.69
C GLY A 484 -22.12 51.45 3.75
N PRO A 485 -22.99 50.43 3.71
CA PRO A 485 -22.56 49.05 3.58
C PRO A 485 -22.73 48.50 2.14
N MET A 486 -21.95 47.47 1.86
CA MET A 486 -22.21 46.36 0.92
C MET A 486 -21.83 46.47 -0.58
N SER A 487 -21.18 45.37 -0.99
CA SER A 487 -21.29 44.63 -2.27
C SER A 487 -20.34 44.92 -3.44
N ALA A 488 -19.35 44.01 -3.55
CA ALA A 488 -18.98 43.20 -4.72
C ALA A 488 -18.64 43.85 -6.08
N GLY A 489 -17.43 43.54 -6.59
CA GLY A 489 -17.02 43.83 -7.97
C GLY A 489 -15.73 43.10 -8.36
N LEU A 490 -15.85 42.06 -9.19
CA LEU A 490 -14.77 41.16 -9.66
C LEU A 490 -13.88 41.79 -10.78
N LEU A 491 -12.73 41.15 -11.05
CA LEU A 491 -11.75 41.34 -12.17
C LEU A 491 -10.67 42.41 -11.93
N ALA A 492 -9.38 42.16 -12.17
CA ALA A 492 -8.84 41.56 -13.40
C ALA A 492 -7.50 40.81 -13.27
N VAL A 493 -7.16 40.04 -14.31
CA VAL A 493 -6.00 39.15 -14.48
C VAL A 493 -4.83 39.87 -15.17
N LEU A 494 -3.59 39.61 -14.71
CA LEU A 494 -2.32 39.58 -15.47
C LEU A 494 -1.19 39.18 -14.48
N ALA A 495 -0.14 38.40 -14.77
CA ALA A 495 0.18 37.27 -15.66
C ALA A 495 1.72 37.20 -15.74
N VAL A 496 2.29 35.99 -15.57
CA VAL A 496 3.63 35.57 -16.04
C VAL A 496 4.88 36.18 -15.38
N LEU A 497 5.67 35.33 -14.71
CA LEU A 497 7.04 34.99 -15.17
C LEU A 497 7.59 33.72 -14.47
N LEU A 498 8.06 32.77 -15.29
CA LEU A 498 8.93 31.67 -14.88
C LEU A 498 10.34 32.18 -14.60
N LEU A 499 11.09 31.54 -13.69
CA LEU A 499 12.52 31.27 -13.86
C LEU A 499 13.00 30.21 -12.85
N GLY A 500 13.61 29.13 -13.33
CA GLY A 500 14.27 28.14 -12.49
C GLY A 500 15.67 28.58 -12.05
N GLY A 501 16.19 27.96 -10.98
CA GLY A 501 17.48 28.33 -10.39
C GLY A 501 18.21 27.15 -9.74
N ALA A 502 18.70 26.21 -10.53
CA ALA A 502 19.62 25.19 -10.04
C ALA A 502 20.92 25.83 -9.52
N ARG A 503 21.42 25.39 -8.35
CA ARG A 503 22.79 25.68 -7.88
C ARG A 503 23.49 24.42 -7.41
N ARG A 504 24.53 24.04 -8.15
CA ARG A 504 25.61 23.17 -7.65
C ARG A 504 26.61 23.99 -6.85
N LEU A 505 26.91 23.53 -5.64
CA LEU A 505 28.19 23.64 -4.93
C LEU A 505 28.28 22.33 -4.12
N GLY A 506 29.32 21.50 -4.17
CA GLY A 506 30.66 21.71 -4.71
C GLY A 506 31.67 21.87 -3.58
N ARG A 507 31.97 20.79 -2.86
CA ARG A 507 33.14 20.73 -1.97
C ARG A 507 33.76 19.34 -1.97
N GLU A 508 35.06 19.30 -2.22
CA GLU A 508 35.87 18.09 -2.25
C GLU A 508 36.30 17.66 -0.84
N GLY A 509 36.58 16.37 -0.67
CA GLY A 509 37.77 15.96 0.09
C GLY A 509 37.57 15.06 1.31
N ARG A 510 37.50 13.74 1.06
CA ARG A 510 38.44 12.81 1.70
C ARG A 510 38.64 11.57 0.83
N ALA A 511 39.87 11.07 0.81
CA ALA A 511 40.25 9.81 0.19
C ALA A 511 40.83 8.90 1.27
N ASP A 512 40.70 7.59 1.12
CA ASP A 512 41.67 6.60 1.61
C ASP A 512 41.55 5.28 0.82
N HIS A 513 42.72 4.70 0.48
CA HIS A 513 43.06 3.30 0.10
C HIS A 513 42.15 2.48 -0.86
N GLU A 514 42.64 2.05 -2.04
CA GLU A 514 43.44 0.81 -2.30
C GLU A 514 42.74 -0.51 -1.92
N GLY A 515 42.51 -1.51 -2.78
CA GLY A 515 42.63 -1.63 -4.25
C GLY A 515 42.98 -3.05 -4.74
N HIS A 516 42.36 -3.56 -5.82
CA HIS A 516 42.77 -4.73 -6.67
C HIS A 516 41.87 -4.71 -7.95
N ARG A 517 42.33 -4.73 -9.22
CA ARG A 517 42.89 -5.86 -10.04
C ARG A 517 41.94 -7.09 -10.07
N THR A 518 41.41 -7.62 -11.19
CA THR A 518 41.91 -7.74 -12.60
C THR A 518 40.82 -8.05 -13.67
N ASN A 519 41.09 -7.76 -14.97
CA ASN A 519 40.68 -8.46 -16.24
C ASN A 519 39.18 -8.81 -16.54
N ARG A 520 38.61 -8.46 -17.72
CA ARG A 520 38.60 -9.18 -19.04
C ARG A 520 38.00 -10.60 -18.97
N THR A 521 37.02 -11.07 -19.77
CA THR A 521 36.45 -10.73 -21.11
C THR A 521 34.93 -11.07 -21.16
N GLY A 522 34.06 -10.51 -22.03
CA GLY A 522 33.71 -10.97 -23.40
C GLY A 522 33.09 -12.39 -23.48
N THR A 523 32.04 -12.76 -24.24
CA THR A 523 31.24 -12.15 -25.36
C THR A 523 30.10 -13.12 -25.81
N HIS A 524 29.10 -12.67 -26.60
CA HIS A 524 28.11 -13.46 -27.41
C HIS A 524 27.00 -14.22 -26.63
N ALA A 525 25.81 -14.58 -27.17
CA ALA A 525 24.95 -14.16 -28.31
C ALA A 525 23.53 -14.80 -28.07
N TRP A 526 22.38 -14.44 -28.67
CA TRP A 526 21.91 -14.69 -30.06
C TRP A 526 20.58 -13.93 -30.34
N GLY A 527 20.18 -13.84 -31.63
CA GLY A 527 19.07 -13.04 -32.20
C GLY A 527 17.63 -13.33 -31.72
N TRP A 528 16.58 -12.67 -32.23
CA TRP A 528 16.33 -12.08 -33.56
C TRP A 528 15.71 -10.65 -33.43
N GLY A 529 15.37 -9.85 -34.46
CA GLY A 529 15.45 -9.96 -35.93
C GLY A 529 14.73 -8.78 -36.63
N LEU A 530 14.78 -8.70 -37.97
CA LEU A 530 14.20 -7.65 -38.86
C LEU A 530 14.75 -6.20 -38.62
N GLY A 531 15.31 -5.47 -39.58
CA GLY A 531 15.59 -5.77 -40.99
C GLY A 531 15.34 -4.57 -41.91
N LEU A 532 16.26 -3.61 -42.03
CA LEU A 532 16.28 -2.65 -43.13
C LEU A 532 17.68 -2.07 -43.41
N ILE A 533 17.96 -1.84 -44.70
CA ILE A 533 19.30 -1.61 -45.26
C ILE A 533 19.57 -0.11 -45.40
N LEU A 534 20.74 0.35 -44.96
CA LEU A 534 21.38 1.53 -45.56
C LEU A 534 22.91 1.36 -45.62
N VAL A 535 23.48 1.61 -46.81
CA VAL A 535 24.92 1.49 -47.08
C VAL A 535 25.57 2.87 -47.05
N VAL A 536 26.55 3.07 -46.16
CA VAL A 536 27.61 4.09 -46.34
C VAL A 536 28.95 3.52 -45.86
N LEU A 537 29.90 3.40 -46.78
CA LEU A 537 31.32 3.12 -46.52
C LEU A 537 32.06 4.42 -46.18
N LEU A 538 32.99 4.42 -45.21
CA LEU A 538 34.33 5.06 -45.36
C LEU A 538 35.30 4.80 -44.18
N ALA A 539 36.29 3.93 -44.45
CA ALA A 539 37.72 3.96 -44.06
C ALA A 539 38.23 4.66 -42.77
N ALA A 540 38.63 3.83 -41.81
CA ALA A 540 40.02 3.66 -41.31
C ALA A 540 40.94 4.89 -41.04
N ARG A 541 41.15 5.18 -39.75
CA ARG A 541 42.40 5.51 -39.03
C ARG A 541 42.01 5.74 -37.56
N GLY A 542 42.73 5.30 -36.51
CA GLY A 542 44.14 4.92 -36.42
C GLY A 542 44.77 5.78 -35.31
N GLY A 543 44.83 5.24 -34.09
CA GLY A 543 45.29 5.90 -32.87
C GLY A 543 45.16 4.95 -31.69
#